data_AF-A0A9E6W2X0-F1
#
_entry.id   AF-A0A9E6W2X0-F1
#
_cell.length_a   1.000
_cell.length_b   1.000
_cell.length_c   1.000
_cell.angle_alpha   90.00
_cell.angle_beta   90.00
_cell.angle_gamma   90.00
#
_symmetry.space_group_name_H-M   'P 1'
#
loop_
_entity.id
_entity.type
_entity.pdbx_description
1 polymer ?
#
loop_
_entity_poly.entity_id
_entity_poly.type
_entity_poly.pdbx_seq_one_letter_code
_entity_poly.pdbx_strand_id
1 'polypeptide(L)'
;MTRSFTQVEHNTPEWRAAVKLREDVLRKPLGSFFSDAELEAEKEHIHVVGYDNGELLATAVLVPEGNQFKMQRVAVQPNLRS
;
A
#
# COMPACT_ATOMS: atom_id res chain seq x y z
N MET A 1 -11.33 -4.76 -19.92
CA MET A 1 -10.32 -4.33 -18.94
C MET A 1 -10.98 -4.42 -17.58
N THR A 2 -10.48 -5.30 -16.71
CA THR A 2 -11.10 -5.54 -15.40
C THR A 2 -10.16 -5.02 -14.34
N ARG A 3 -10.57 -3.93 -13.69
CA ARG A 3 -9.92 -3.44 -12.48
C ARG A 3 -10.40 -4.26 -11.30
N SER A 4 -9.50 -4.62 -10.40
CA SER A 4 -9.82 -5.37 -9.20
C SER A 4 -9.09 -4.82 -7.99
N PHE A 5 -9.68 -5.01 -6.82
CA PHE A 5 -9.02 -4.76 -5.54
C PHE A 5 -9.06 -6.04 -4.71
N THR A 6 -7.96 -6.35 -4.03
CA THR A 6 -7.85 -7.50 -3.15
C THR A 6 -7.09 -7.14 -1.89
N GLN A 7 -7.37 -7.88 -0.82
CA GLN A 7 -6.51 -7.90 0.36
C GLN A 7 -5.26 -8.74 0.06
N VAL A 8 -4.12 -8.32 0.60
CA VAL A 8 -2.86 -9.08 0.54
C VAL A 8 -2.28 -9.25 1.94
N GLU A 9 -1.54 -10.33 2.15
CA GLU A 9 -0.89 -10.61 3.42
C GLU A 9 0.46 -9.89 3.52
N HIS A 10 0.88 -9.59 4.75
CA HIS A 10 2.20 -9.02 5.00
C HIS A 10 3.31 -9.96 4.46
N ASN A 11 4.42 -9.38 4.00
CA ASN A 11 5.58 -10.10 3.47
C ASN A 11 5.34 -10.99 2.23
N THR A 12 4.20 -10.88 1.54
CA THR A 12 4.03 -11.48 0.21
C THR A 12 4.74 -10.63 -0.87
N PRO A 13 4.96 -11.17 -2.09
CA PRO A 13 5.45 -10.39 -3.21
C PRO A 13 4.59 -9.16 -3.53
N GLU A 14 3.26 -9.29 -3.44
CA GLU A 14 2.29 -8.22 -3.69
C GLU A 14 2.39 -7.13 -2.63
N TRP A 15 2.55 -7.50 -1.36
CA TRP A 15 2.80 -6.54 -0.28
C TRP A 15 4.11 -5.79 -0.51
N ARG A 16 5.20 -6.47 -0.91
CA ARG A 16 6.48 -5.81 -1.24
C ARG A 16 6.34 -4.84 -2.42
N ALA A 17 5.58 -5.21 -3.45
CA ALA A 17 5.28 -4.32 -4.57
C ALA A 17 4.46 -3.10 -4.11
N ALA A 18 3.49 -3.28 -3.21
CA ALA A 18 2.73 -2.19 -2.61
C ALA A 18 3.58 -1.28 -1.73
N VAL A 19 4.51 -1.82 -0.92
CA VAL A 19 5.50 -1.04 -0.15
C VAL A 19 6.32 -0.17 -1.10
N LYS A 20 6.88 -0.77 -2.15
CA LYS A 20 7.66 -0.04 -3.15
C LYS A 20 6.86 1.11 -3.78
N LEU A 21 5.61 0.86 -4.17
CA LEU A 21 4.74 1.90 -4.70
C LEU A 21 4.56 3.02 -3.66
N ARG A 22 4.25 2.70 -2.41
CA ARG A 22 4.09 3.71 -1.34
C ARG A 22 5.37 4.49 -1.08
N GLU A 23 6.54 3.87 -1.13
CA GLU A 23 7.82 4.55 -0.97
C GLU A 23 8.07 5.53 -2.11
N ASP A 24 7.91 5.07 -3.35
CA ASP A 24 8.10 5.88 -4.56
C ASP A 24 7.17 7.10 -4.56
N VAL A 25 5.96 6.95 -4.01
CA VAL A 25 4.90 7.95 -4.05
C VAL A 25 4.89 8.89 -2.85
N LEU A 26 5.08 8.38 -1.64
CA LEU A 26 4.84 9.11 -0.39
C LEU A 26 6.14 9.51 0.31
N ARG A 27 7.24 8.78 0.10
CA ARG A 27 8.46 8.91 0.92
C ARG A 27 9.64 9.48 0.15
N LYS A 28 9.92 8.94 -1.05
CA LYS A 28 11.04 9.40 -1.90
C LYS A 28 10.96 10.89 -2.26
N PRO A 29 9.80 11.47 -2.62
CA PRO A 29 9.71 12.91 -2.87
C PRO A 29 10.05 13.78 -1.66
N LEU A 30 9.98 13.21 -0.45
CA LEU A 30 10.30 13.87 0.81
C LEU A 30 11.72 13.52 1.33
N GLY A 31 12.52 12.75 0.57
CA GLY A 31 13.84 12.30 1.00
C GLY A 31 13.81 11.29 2.15
N SER A 32 12.73 10.51 2.29
CA SER A 32 12.54 9.52 3.36
C SER A 32 12.23 8.13 2.80
N PHE A 33 12.25 7.12 3.68
CA PHE A 33 11.91 5.71 3.41
C PHE A 33 11.11 5.15 4.59
N PHE A 34 10.42 4.02 4.40
CA PHE A 34 9.85 3.32 5.56
C PHE A 34 10.97 2.63 6.33
N SER A 35 10.93 2.71 7.65
CA SER A 35 11.82 1.93 8.51
C SER A 35 11.35 0.48 8.62
N ASP A 36 12.28 -0.43 8.91
CA ASP A 36 11.96 -1.83 9.15
C ASP A 36 10.93 -2.00 10.29
N ALA A 37 11.01 -1.16 11.32
CA ALA A 37 10.05 -1.17 12.43
C ALA A 37 8.63 -0.75 11.99
N GLU A 38 8.51 0.25 11.12
CA GLU A 38 7.21 0.64 10.55
C GLU A 38 6.62 -0.46 9.68
N LEU A 39 7.46 -1.15 8.90
CA LEU A 39 7.05 -2.25 8.04
C LEU A 39 6.68 -3.50 8.86
N GLU A 40 7.44 -3.83 9.89
CA GLU A 40 7.16 -4.96 10.78
C GLU A 40 5.80 -4.80 11.49
N ALA A 41 5.45 -3.58 11.92
CA ALA A 41 4.15 -3.28 12.49
C ALA A 41 2.98 -3.51 11.51
N GLU A 42 3.25 -3.60 10.21
CA GLU A 42 2.23 -3.87 9.20
C GLU A 42 1.66 -5.28 9.21
N LYS A 43 2.25 -6.22 9.97
CA LYS A 43 1.68 -7.55 10.21
C LYS A 43 0.28 -7.50 10.81
N GLU A 44 -0.01 -6.46 11.60
CA GLU A 44 -1.30 -6.25 12.27
C GLU A 44 -2.26 -5.37 11.46
N HIS A 45 -1.89 -5.00 10.23
CA HIS A 45 -2.70 -4.12 9.37
C HIS A 45 -3.33 -4.88 8.20
N ILE A 46 -4.38 -4.30 7.64
CA ILE A 46 -5.02 -4.79 6.42
C ILE A 46 -4.45 -4.05 5.22
N HIS A 47 -3.92 -4.78 4.25
CA HIS A 47 -3.33 -4.23 3.02
C HIS A 47 -4.28 -4.43 1.86
N VAL A 48 -4.71 -3.34 1.24
CA VAL A 48 -5.53 -3.38 0.03
C VAL A 48 -4.67 -2.98 -1.16
N VAL A 49 -4.77 -3.75 -2.23
CA VAL A 49 -4.04 -3.55 -3.47
C VAL A 49 -5.00 -3.51 -4.66
N GLY A 50 -4.84 -2.51 -5.52
CA GLY A 50 -5.60 -2.36 -6.76
C GLY A 50 -4.78 -2.74 -7.99
N TYR A 51 -5.42 -3.48 -8.90
CA TYR A 51 -4.83 -3.94 -10.14
C TYR A 51 -5.60 -3.43 -11.38
N ASP A 52 -4.89 -3.22 -12.49
CA ASP A 52 -5.47 -3.13 -13.84
C ASP A 52 -4.63 -3.97 -14.79
N ASN A 53 -5.26 -4.87 -15.54
CA ASN A 53 -4.61 -5.82 -16.44
C ASN A 53 -3.44 -6.61 -15.78
N GLY A 54 -3.57 -6.93 -14.49
CA GLY A 54 -2.58 -7.69 -13.71
C GLY A 54 -1.42 -6.84 -13.14
N GLU A 55 -1.36 -5.55 -13.44
CA GLU A 55 -0.37 -4.64 -12.87
C GLU A 55 -0.89 -4.00 -11.58
N LEU A 56 -0.05 -3.92 -10.55
CA LEU A 56 -0.34 -3.23 -9.30
C LEU A 56 -0.25 -1.72 -9.50
N LEU A 57 -1.38 -1.02 -9.35
CA LEU A 57 -1.46 0.42 -9.62
C LEU A 57 -1.82 1.26 -8.40
N ALA A 58 -2.44 0.66 -7.38
CA ALA A 58 -2.93 1.38 -6.22
C ALA A 58 -2.78 0.54 -4.95
N THR A 59 -2.70 1.22 -3.80
CA THR A 59 -2.69 0.58 -2.49
C THR A 59 -3.21 1.50 -1.40
N ALA A 60 -3.78 0.90 -0.36
CA ALA A 60 -4.13 1.55 0.90
C ALA A 60 -3.87 0.58 2.06
N VAL A 61 -3.54 1.13 3.23
CA VAL A 61 -3.38 0.36 4.47
C VAL A 61 -4.48 0.78 5.45
N LEU A 62 -5.23 -0.18 5.98
CA LEU A 62 -6.18 0.04 7.06
C LEU A 62 -5.54 -0.41 8.37
N VAL A 63 -5.41 0.53 9.31
CA VAL A 63 -4.88 0.30 10.66
C VAL A 63 -6.05 0.17 11.62
N PRO A 64 -6.23 -0.97 12.30
CA PRO A 64 -7.24 -1.11 13.34
C PRO A 64 -6.97 -0.16 14.51
N GLU A 65 -8.00 0.56 14.96
CA GLU A 65 -7.98 1.47 16.11
C GLU A 65 -9.24 1.21 16.97
N GLY A 66 -9.20 0.17 17.80
CA GLY A 66 -10.35 -0.29 18.57
C GLY A 66 -11.47 -0.80 17.67
N ASN A 67 -12.63 -0.13 17.69
CA ASN A 67 -13.77 -0.45 16.83
C ASN A 67 -13.79 0.34 15.51
N GLN A 68 -12.71 1.05 15.21
CA GLN A 68 -12.56 1.87 14.01
C GLN A 68 -11.35 1.43 13.20
N PHE A 69 -11.26 1.91 11.96
CA PHE A 69 -10.10 1.71 11.10
C PHE A 69 -9.63 3.05 10.57
N LYS A 70 -8.34 3.31 10.70
CA LYS A 70 -7.68 4.44 10.07
C LYS A 70 -7.13 4.00 8.72
N MET A 71 -7.63 4.61 7.66
CA MET A 71 -7.05 4.45 6.33
C MET A 71 -5.84 5.37 6.19
N GLN A 72 -4.71 4.83 5.77
CA GLN A 72 -3.49 5.59 5.55
C GLN A 72 -2.61 4.98 4.48
N ARG A 73 -1.55 5.70 4.12
CA ARG A 73 -0.55 5.27 3.14
C ARG A 73 -1.18 4.95 1.78
N VAL A 74 -2.20 5.73 1.40
CA VAL A 74 -2.91 5.61 0.13
C VAL A 74 -2.01 6.12 -0.98
N ALA A 75 -1.74 5.28 -1.97
CA ALA A 75 -0.89 5.61 -3.12
C ALA A 75 -1.48 5.02 -4.39
N VAL A 76 -1.39 5.78 -5.48
CA VAL A 76 -1.73 5.36 -6.85
C VAL A 76 -0.51 5.66 -7.73
N GLN A 77 -0.25 4.91 -8.80
CA GLN A 77 0.84 5.25 -9.72
C GLN A 77 0.71 6.70 -10.23
N PRO A 78 1.82 7.47 -10.30
CA PRO A 78 1.77 8.91 -10.63
C PRO A 78 1.05 9.25 -11.95
N ASN A 79 1.22 8.42 -12.97
CA ASN A 79 0.60 8.57 -14.30
C ASN A 79 -0.92 8.31 -14.31
N LEU A 80 -1.51 7.87 -13.19
CA LEU A 80 -2.93 7.52 -13.06
C LEU A 80 -3.64 8.36 -11.98
N ARG A 81 -3.03 9.47 -11.54
CA ARG A 81 -3.65 10.42 -10.60
C ARG A 81 -4.27 11.59 -11.34
N SER A 82 -5.39 12.09 -10.83
CA SER A 82 -6.08 13.30 -11.30
C SER A 82 -6.23 14.30 -10.16
#